data_AF-A0A5M8PKS1-F1
#
_entry.id   AF-A0A5M8PKS1-F1
#
_cell.length_a   1.000
_cell.length_b   1.000
_cell.length_c   1.000
_cell.angle_alpha   90.00
_cell.angle_beta   90.00
_cell.angle_gamma   90.00
#
_symmetry.space_group_name_H-M   'P 1'
#
loop_
_entity.id
_entity.type
_entity.pdbx_description
1 polymer ?
#
loop_
_entity_poly.entity_id
_entity_poly.type
_entity_poly.pdbx_seq_one_letter_code
_entity_poly.pdbx_strand_id
1 'polypeptide(L)'
;MADRLTQLQDCFDQLATQFYASLRYISTHHPPSTSNNQPAAPAAPDPNSQDPNPPRPDSPSTFAAAQRELAHDLVLKEQQNEYLISVLPGIGTSEKEQEERIRVLERSCGRRGQQACGRRRRVWSGWMR
;
A
#
# COMPACT_ATOMS: atom_id res chain seq x y z
N MET A 1 -11.19 9.79 -4.80
CA MET A 1 -10.48 10.29 -3.61
C MET A 1 -10.48 9.15 -2.59
N ALA A 2 -9.46 8.29 -2.64
CA ALA A 2 -9.32 7.21 -1.68
C ALA A 2 -8.84 7.81 -0.35
N ASP A 3 -9.52 7.44 0.73
CA ASP A 3 -9.17 7.83 2.08
C ASP A 3 -7.76 7.32 2.44
N ARG A 4 -6.97 8.08 3.21
CA ARG A 4 -5.58 7.71 3.51
C ARG A 4 -5.48 6.43 4.34
N LEU A 5 -6.48 6.16 5.19
CA LEU A 5 -6.54 4.89 5.94
C LEU A 5 -6.88 3.72 5.01
N THR A 6 -7.75 3.92 4.01
CA THR A 6 -8.00 2.91 2.98
C THR A 6 -6.76 2.66 2.13
N GLN A 7 -6.02 3.71 1.76
CA GLN A 7 -4.76 3.58 1.02
C GLN A 7 -3.69 2.80 1.81
N LEU A 8 -3.63 2.99 3.13
CA LEU A 8 -2.77 2.22 4.01
C LEU A 8 -3.17 0.73 4.05
N GLN A 9 -4.47 0.45 4.12
CA GLN A 9 -5.00 -0.92 4.07
C GLN A 9 -4.65 -1.61 2.75
N ASP A 10 -4.83 -0.95 1.61
CA ASP A 10 -4.46 -1.48 0.29
C ASP A 10 -2.95 -1.74 0.19
N CYS A 11 -2.13 -0.86 0.77
CA CYS A 11 -0.68 -1.00 0.76
C CYS A 11 -0.22 -2.23 1.57
N PHE A 12 -0.85 -2.48 2.72
CA PHE A 12 -0.53 -3.65 3.55
C PHE A 12 -0.96 -4.97 2.88
N ASP A 13 -2.12 -4.98 2.22
CA ASP A 13 -2.61 -6.16 1.47
C ASP A 13 -1.70 -6.50 0.28
N GLN A 14 -1.25 -5.48 -0.46
CA GLN A 14 -0.26 -5.64 -1.52
C GLN A 14 1.07 -6.19 -1.00
N LEU A 15 1.52 -5.74 0.17
CA LEU A 15 2.77 -6.17 0.79
C LEU A 15 2.69 -7.66 1.21
N ALA A 16 1.56 -8.09 1.81
CA ALA A 16 1.34 -9.50 2.14
C ALA A 16 1.33 -10.39 0.88
N THR A 17 0.70 -9.92 -0.20
CA THR A 17 0.68 -10.60 -1.49
C THR A 17 2.09 -10.73 -2.07
N GLN A 18 2.89 -9.66 -2.00
CA GLN A 18 4.28 -9.66 -2.46
C GLN A 18 5.16 -10.61 -1.64
N PHE A 19 4.98 -10.71 -0.32
CA PHE A 19 5.70 -11.70 0.49
C PHE A 19 5.39 -13.13 0.08
N TYR A 20 4.10 -13.47 -0.06
CA TYR A 20 3.71 -14.80 -0.50
C TYR A 20 4.25 -15.13 -1.89
N ALA A 21 4.15 -14.20 -2.84
CA ALA A 21 4.69 -14.37 -4.18
C ALA A 21 6.21 -14.55 -4.17
N SER A 22 6.93 -13.79 -3.34
CA SER A 22 8.39 -13.88 -3.20
C SER A 22 8.83 -15.23 -2.62
N LEU A 23 8.16 -15.69 -1.56
CA LEU A 23 8.44 -17.00 -0.95
C LEU A 23 8.15 -18.14 -1.93
N ARG A 24 7.03 -18.05 -2.65
CA ARG A 24 6.69 -19.01 -3.69
C ARG A 24 7.75 -19.03 -4.80
N TYR A 25 8.16 -17.87 -5.29
CA TYR A 25 9.20 -17.76 -6.33
C TYR A 25 10.53 -18.38 -5.87
N ILE A 26 10.99 -18.08 -4.66
CA ILE A 26 12.21 -18.67 -4.09
C ILE A 26 12.07 -20.19 -3.97
N SER A 27 10.92 -20.67 -3.49
CA SER A 27 10.66 -22.10 -3.32
C SER A 27 10.66 -22.85 -4.66
N THR A 28 10.13 -22.26 -5.73
CA THR A 28 9.97 -22.95 -7.02
C THR A 28 11.11 -22.73 -8.02
N HIS A 29 11.85 -21.62 -7.94
CA HIS A 29 12.88 -21.25 -8.92
C HIS A 29 14.33 -21.38 -8.42
N HIS A 30 14.55 -21.83 -7.18
CA HIS A 30 15.90 -21.98 -6.65
C HIS A 30 16.74 -22.95 -7.52
N PRO A 31 18.00 -22.61 -7.82
CA PRO A 31 18.88 -23.51 -8.56
C PRO A 31 19.20 -24.74 -7.70
N PRO A 32 19.40 -25.93 -8.32
CA PRO A 32 19.73 -27.14 -7.59
C PRO A 32 21.06 -26.96 -6.83
N SER A 33 21.01 -27.14 -5.51
CA SER A 33 22.17 -27.05 -4.64
C SER A 33 23.18 -28.16 -4.97
N THR A 34 24.39 -27.79 -5.39
CA THR A 34 25.50 -28.73 -5.52
C THR A 34 26.07 -29.00 -4.12
N SER A 35 25.70 -30.13 -3.52
CA SER A 35 26.38 -30.62 -2.32
C SER A 35 27.72 -31.24 -2.74
N ASN A 36 28.77 -30.94 -1.98
CA ASN A 36 30.15 -31.35 -2.19
C ASN A 36 30.21 -32.86 -2.50
N ASN A 37 30.54 -33.22 -3.75
CA ASN A 37 30.72 -34.58 -4.31
C ASN A 37 29.56 -35.27 -5.06
N GLN A 38 28.48 -34.60 -5.45
CA GLN A 38 27.56 -35.18 -6.46
C GLN A 38 27.27 -34.22 -7.63
N PRO A 39 27.20 -34.72 -8.89
CA PRO A 39 26.73 -33.92 -10.00
C PRO A 39 25.32 -33.42 -9.69
N ALA A 40 25.06 -32.14 -9.99
CA ALA A 40 23.79 -31.49 -9.72
C ALA A 40 22.62 -32.35 -10.24
N ALA A 41 21.85 -32.94 -9.32
CA ALA A 41 20.64 -33.64 -9.70
C ALA A 41 19.69 -32.60 -10.34
N PRO A 42 19.03 -32.91 -11.46
CA PRO A 42 18.00 -32.03 -12.00
C PRO A 42 16.95 -31.82 -10.90
N ALA A 43 16.55 -30.56 -10.67
CA ALA A 43 15.58 -30.20 -9.65
C ALA A 43 14.37 -31.13 -9.77
N ALA A 44 14.22 -32.05 -8.81
CA ALA A 44 13.12 -32.96 -8.80
C ALA A 44 11.84 -32.13 -8.63
N PRO A 45 10.77 -32.39 -9.41
CA PRO A 45 9.48 -31.77 -9.15
C PRO A 45 9.11 -32.07 -7.70
N ASP A 46 8.60 -31.07 -6.98
CA ASP A 46 8.02 -31.29 -5.66
C ASP A 46 6.99 -32.44 -5.77
N PRO A 47 7.14 -33.53 -5.01
CA PRO A 47 6.23 -34.69 -5.10
C PRO A 47 4.78 -34.34 -4.72
N ASN A 48 4.53 -33.15 -4.19
CA ASN A 48 3.22 -32.64 -3.83
C ASN A 48 2.66 -31.59 -4.83
N SER A 49 3.40 -31.26 -5.90
CA SER A 49 2.92 -30.36 -6.95
C SER A 49 2.01 -31.09 -7.94
N GLN A 50 0.72 -30.79 -7.88
CA GLN A 50 -0.33 -31.26 -8.80
C GLN A 50 -0.29 -30.57 -10.19
N ASP A 51 0.76 -29.81 -10.49
CA ASP A 51 0.86 -28.96 -11.67
C ASP A 51 1.49 -29.73 -12.86
N PRO A 52 0.79 -29.89 -14.00
CA PRO A 52 1.27 -30.70 -15.13
C PRO A 52 2.52 -30.14 -15.84
N ASN A 53 2.98 -28.94 -15.49
CA ASN A 53 4.23 -28.36 -15.99
C ASN A 53 4.95 -27.59 -14.87
N PRO A 54 5.86 -28.21 -14.10
CA PRO A 54 6.56 -27.52 -13.03
C PRO A 54 7.42 -26.37 -13.60
N PRO A 55 7.49 -25.21 -12.92
CA PRO A 55 8.35 -24.11 -13.33
C PRO A 55 9.80 -24.58 -13.41
N ARG A 56 10.47 -24.24 -14.52
CA ARG A 56 11.87 -24.61 -14.73
C ARG A 56 12.76 -23.79 -13.77
N PRO A 57 13.76 -24.41 -13.11
CA PRO A 57 14.71 -23.67 -12.28
C PRO A 57 15.41 -22.59 -13.09
N ASP A 58 15.56 -21.41 -12.48
CA ASP A 58 16.29 -20.31 -13.10
C ASP A 58 17.80 -20.52 -13.01
N SER A 59 18.55 -19.84 -13.88
CA SER A 59 20.00 -19.81 -13.77
C SER A 59 20.42 -19.12 -12.45
N PRO A 60 21.54 -19.51 -11.81
CA PRO A 60 21.93 -18.95 -10.52
C PRO A 60 22.15 -17.42 -10.57
N SER A 61 22.59 -16.87 -11.71
CA SER A 61 22.73 -15.41 -11.88
C SER A 61 21.38 -14.71 -12.01
N THR A 62 20.43 -15.28 -12.77
CA THR A 62 19.07 -14.75 -12.89
C THR A 62 18.34 -14.79 -11.56
N PHE A 63 18.45 -15.90 -10.84
CA PHE A 63 17.84 -16.08 -9.53
C PHE A 63 18.38 -15.08 -8.50
N ALA A 64 19.70 -14.89 -8.44
CA ALA A 64 20.32 -13.92 -7.54
C ALA A 64 19.92 -12.47 -7.88
N ALA A 65 19.79 -12.13 -9.17
CA ALA A 65 19.31 -10.83 -9.61
C ALA A 65 17.85 -10.60 -9.21
N ALA A 66 16.97 -11.58 -9.46
CA ALA A 66 15.57 -11.55 -9.08
C ALA A 66 15.39 -11.44 -7.56
N GLN A 67 16.17 -12.19 -6.76
CA GLN A 67 16.14 -12.09 -5.31
C GLN A 67 16.50 -10.68 -4.82
N ARG A 68 17.47 -10.02 -5.46
CA ARG A 68 17.86 -8.65 -5.13
C ARG A 68 16.78 -7.63 -5.50
N GLU A 69 16.12 -7.82 -6.64
CA GLU A 69 14.99 -6.99 -7.07
C GLU A 69 13.80 -7.12 -6.12
N LEU A 70 13.42 -8.35 -5.75
CA LEU A 70 12.37 -8.62 -4.77
C LEU A 70 12.68 -7.97 -3.41
N ALA A 71 13.91 -8.10 -2.93
CA ALA A 71 14.33 -7.48 -1.68
C ALA A 71 14.25 -5.94 -1.75
N HIS A 72 14.64 -5.35 -2.87
CA HIS A 72 14.57 -3.90 -3.07
C HIS A 72 13.11 -3.40 -3.11
N ASP A 73 12.23 -4.12 -3.81
CA ASP A 73 10.81 -3.77 -3.90
C ASP A 73 10.13 -3.81 -2.52
N LEU A 74 10.41 -4.84 -1.71
CA LEU A 74 9.90 -4.95 -0.34
C LEU A 74 10.35 -3.77 0.54
N VAL A 75 11.62 -3.38 0.45
CA VAL A 75 12.16 -2.24 1.21
C VAL A 75 11.51 -0.92 0.77
N LEU A 76 11.31 -0.73 -0.53
CA LEU A 76 10.69 0.49 -1.05
C LEU A 76 9.21 0.58 -0.66
N LYS A 77 8.50 -0.55 -0.65
CA LYS A 77 7.12 -0.66 -0.19
C LYS A 77 6.97 -0.38 1.31
N GLU A 78 7.94 -0.81 2.11
CA GLU A 78 7.98 -0.51 3.54
C GLU A 78 8.19 0.98 3.80
N GLN A 79 9.10 1.65 3.09
CA GLN A 79 9.26 3.10 3.19
C GLN A 79 7.99 3.86 2.76
N GLN A 80 7.31 3.38 1.71
CA GLN A 80 6.04 3.96 1.29
C GLN A 80 4.97 3.84 2.39
N ASN A 81 4.95 2.70 3.09
CA ASN A 81 4.06 2.44 4.21
C ASN A 81 4.37 3.39 5.39
N GLU A 82 5.64 3.54 5.76
CA GLU A 82 6.08 4.45 6.82
C GLU A 82 5.69 5.90 6.52
N TYR A 83 5.92 6.35 5.28
CA TYR A 83 5.50 7.67 4.84
C TYR A 83 3.98 7.86 4.96
N LEU A 84 3.18 6.89 4.49
CA LEU A 84 1.71 6.93 4.59
C LEU A 84 1.24 7.05 6.05
N ILE A 85 1.86 6.32 6.97
CA ILE A 85 1.58 6.39 8.40
C ILE A 85 1.92 7.79 8.94
N SER A 86 3.07 8.35 8.56
CA SER A 86 3.51 9.67 9.03
C SER A 86 2.56 10.81 8.62
N VAL A 87 1.86 10.65 7.50
CA VAL A 87 0.95 11.66 6.96
C VAL A 87 -0.52 11.37 7.27
N LEU A 88 -0.83 10.48 8.21
CA LEU A 88 -2.21 10.20 8.60
C LEU A 88 -2.88 11.44 9.19
N PRO A 89 -4.06 11.84 8.69
CA PRO A 89 -4.75 13.02 9.19
C PRO A 89 -5.20 12.78 10.64
N GLY A 90 -4.87 13.72 11.54
CA GLY A 90 -5.22 13.61 12.96
C GLY A 90 -4.24 12.76 13.79
N ILE A 91 -3.13 12.30 13.22
CA ILE A 91 -2.06 11.66 13.99
C ILE A 91 -1.48 12.68 15.00
N GLY A 92 -1.45 12.30 16.27
CA GLY A 92 -0.93 13.16 17.36
C GLY A 92 -1.90 14.22 17.90
N THR A 93 -3.12 14.34 17.38
CA THR A 93 -4.15 15.21 17.98
C THR A 93 -5.07 14.43 18.91
N SER A 94 -5.40 15.01 20.07
CA SER A 94 -6.38 14.40 20.98
C SER A 94 -7.80 14.51 20.42
N GLU A 95 -8.67 13.54 20.77
CA GLU A 95 -10.09 13.57 20.40
C GLU A 95 -10.77 14.89 20.82
N LYS A 96 -10.44 15.39 22.02
CA LYS A 96 -10.97 16.65 22.52
C LYS A 96 -10.56 17.85 21.66
N GLU A 97 -9.31 17.91 21.23
CA GLU A 97 -8.83 18.96 20.32
C GLU A 97 -9.51 18.86 18.95
N GLN A 98 -9.68 17.63 18.46
CA GLN A 98 -10.37 17.37 17.20
C GLN A 98 -11.85 17.79 17.26
N GLU A 99 -12.53 17.47 18.37
CA GLU A 99 -13.91 17.88 18.62
C GLU A 99 -14.04 19.42 18.71
N GLU A 100 -13.13 20.08 19.42
CA GLU A 100 -13.12 21.54 19.51
C GLU A 100 -12.92 22.20 18.14
N ARG A 101 -12.00 21.67 17.33
CA ARG A 101 -11.79 22.11 15.94
C ARG A 101 -13.07 21.94 15.12
N ILE A 102 -13.77 20.81 15.25
CA ILE A 102 -15.06 20.57 14.58
C ILE A 102 -16.09 21.63 14.99
N ARG A 103 -16.27 21.88 16.29
CA ARG A 103 -17.22 22.90 16.80
C ARG A 103 -16.88 24.31 16.32
N VAL A 104 -15.59 24.65 16.17
CA VAL A 104 -15.16 25.94 15.61
C VAL A 104 -15.48 26.02 14.12
N LEU A 105 -15.19 24.95 13.36
CA LEU A 105 -15.47 24.87 11.93
C LEU A 105 -16.98 24.97 11.64
N GLU A 106 -17.83 24.28 12.40
CA GLU A 106 -19.29 24.36 12.29
C GLU A 106 -19.80 25.79 12.46
N ARG A 107 -19.34 26.48 13.53
CA ARG A 107 -19.70 27.89 13.78
C ARG A 107 -19.24 28.80 12.64
N SER A 108 -18.04 28.57 12.12
CA SER A 108 -17.48 29.34 11.01
C SER A 108 -18.24 29.10 9.71
N CYS A 109 -18.57 27.85 9.41
CA CYS A 109 -19.35 27.46 8.25
C CYS A 109 -20.77 28.06 8.31
N GLY A 110 -21.43 27.98 9.46
CA GLY A 110 -22.74 28.60 9.70
C GLY A 110 -22.73 30.12 9.48
N ARG A 111 -21.72 30.83 10.00
CA ARG A 111 -21.57 32.29 9.76
C ARG A 111 -21.38 32.61 8.28
N ARG A 112 -20.50 31.88 7.58
CA ARG A 112 -20.26 32.08 6.14
C ARG A 112 -21.52 31.79 5.32
N GLY A 113 -22.28 30.76 5.69
CA GLY A 113 -23.58 30.45 5.09
C GLY A 113 -24.60 31.58 5.25
N GLN A 114 -24.73 32.15 6.46
CA GLN A 114 -25.61 33.31 6.70
C GLN A 114 -25.18 34.54 5.90
N GLN A 115 -23.88 34.82 5.82
CA GLN A 115 -23.35 35.92 5.01
C GLN A 115 -23.62 35.72 3.52
N ALA A 116 -23.45 34.50 3.01
CA ALA A 116 -23.76 34.14 1.62
C ALA A 116 -25.27 34.31 1.33
N CYS A 117 -26.14 33.87 2.24
CA CYS A 117 -27.59 34.01 2.11
C CYS A 117 -28.02 35.50 2.13
N GLY A 118 -27.45 36.28 3.05
CA GLY A 118 -27.69 37.73 3.12
C GLY A 118 -27.19 38.48 1.89
N ARG A 119 -26.01 38.13 1.35
CA ARG A 119 -25.50 38.68 0.08
C ARG A 119 -26.44 38.36 -1.07
N ARG A 120 -26.86 37.09 -1.21
CA ARG A 120 -27.79 36.66 -2.26
C ARG A 120 -29.13 37.41 -2.18
N ARG A 121 -29.67 37.59 -0.96
CA ARG A 121 -30.90 38.37 -0.74
C ARG A 121 -30.76 39.83 -1.16
N ARG A 122 -29.65 40.50 -0.80
CA ARG A 122 -29.41 41.90 -1.21
C ARG A 122 -29.29 42.07 -2.72
N VAL A 123 -28.59 41.15 -3.39
CA VAL A 123 -28.49 41.14 -4.86
C VAL A 123 -29.88 40.98 -5.49
N TRP A 124 -30.68 40.05 -4.97
CA TRP A 124 -32.03 39.80 -5.48
C TRP A 124 -32.97 41.00 -5.27
N SER A 125 -32.93 41.63 -4.09
CA SER A 125 -33.70 42.85 -3.81
C SER A 125 -33.23 44.07 -4.61
N GLY A 126 -31.98 44.10 -5.06
CA GLY A 126 -31.46 45.14 -5.96
C GLY A 126 -31.90 44.97 -7.41
N TRP A 127 -32.21 43.74 -7.84
CA TRP A 127 -32.78 43.44 -9.17
C TRP A 127 -34.29 43.67 -9.25
N MET A 128 -34.99 43.64 -8.11
CA MET A 128 -36.44 43.83 -8.02
C MET A 128 -36.89 45.29 -7.93
N ARG A 129 -35.94 46.23 -7.86
CA ARG A 129 -36.16 47.66 -7.69
C ARG A 129 -35.72 48.39 -8.95
#